data_AF-A0A7H1BC26-F1
#
_entry.id   AF-A0A7H1BC26-F1
#
_cell.length_a   1.000
_cell.length_b   1.000
_cell.length_c   1.000
_cell.angle_alpha   90.00
_cell.angle_beta   90.00
_cell.angle_gamma   90.00
#
_symmetry.space_group_name_H-M   'P 1'
#
loop_
_entity.id
_entity.type
_entity.pdbx_description
1 polymer ?
#
loop_
_entity_poly.entity_id
_entity_poly.type
_entity_poly.pdbx_seq_one_letter_code
_entity_poly.pdbx_strand_id
1 'polypeptide(L)'
;MDRMDMDKRRGEPEGCLVAAIRLPVRIVALVVVVPVRLVWDALVVSGRFLYEKALVPLGRGLGLLLGAVLVWPFVMLGRALAWLCHVLIAIPARWLYAHVLTPLGHGLVWLTRTLIVVPAVWLYSQVLVPLGRAVLTGLRWLGLALFVWPWVALWRYVLTPLGHGLAWLGRVLVVIPLTWLGRVLVVIPLTWLWTYVLAPVGRALALAAAGLGRGLATLLRWVFVVPLVALWRYVLVPVGRALRIVGRETWDALVIAWRIAGRISRAVGRFLGRLLRWTFVEPARWTYRTVLTPLGHAVRDHVWRPAARIGREVRASVRQARAEVRRALFGAPKRPAHATEPLVGDRREPHSAQARTLGSSTTPLTKTDIH
;
A
#
# COMPACT_ATOMS: atom_id res chain seq x y z
N MET A 1 94.56 68.47 -35.34
CA MET A 1 93.55 67.75 -36.14
C MET A 1 93.30 66.43 -35.47
N ASP A 2 92.35 66.41 -34.54
CA ASP A 2 90.96 65.97 -34.80
C ASP A 2 90.87 64.48 -34.43
N ARG A 3 90.32 64.09 -33.26
CA ARG A 3 88.99 64.42 -32.72
C ARG A 3 87.97 64.41 -33.86
N MET A 4 86.87 63.75 -33.60
CA MET A 4 85.76 63.66 -34.51
C MET A 4 85.89 62.56 -35.55
N ASP A 5 85.15 61.48 -35.46
CA ASP A 5 84.08 61.21 -34.52
C ASP A 5 83.82 59.72 -34.65
N MET A 6 83.83 59.00 -33.53
CA MET A 6 82.56 58.53 -32.97
C MET A 6 81.91 57.58 -33.98
N ASP A 7 82.34 56.34 -34.06
CA ASP A 7 81.88 55.34 -33.11
C ASP A 7 82.74 54.11 -33.41
N LYS A 8 83.57 53.59 -32.52
CA LYS A 8 83.59 53.78 -31.07
C LYS A 8 82.25 53.51 -30.40
N ARG A 9 81.50 52.52 -30.88
CA ARG A 9 80.93 51.55 -29.94
C ARG A 9 81.13 50.11 -30.40
N ARG A 10 82.19 49.54 -29.84
CA ARG A 10 82.16 48.22 -29.21
C ARG A 10 81.85 47.09 -30.20
N GLY A 11 82.85 46.42 -30.76
CA GLY A 11 83.99 45.98 -29.98
C GLY A 11 83.47 45.26 -28.75
N GLU A 12 83.05 44.01 -28.92
CA GLU A 12 83.62 43.00 -28.06
C GLU A 12 83.68 41.63 -28.76
N PRO A 13 84.85 40.97 -28.73
CA PRO A 13 85.10 39.68 -29.34
C PRO A 13 84.47 38.55 -28.52
N GLU A 14 83.13 38.49 -28.44
CA GLU A 14 82.44 37.31 -27.93
C GLU A 14 82.36 36.18 -28.98
N GLY A 15 82.69 36.46 -30.24
CA GLY A 15 82.39 35.55 -31.36
C GLY A 15 83.28 34.31 -31.51
N CYS A 16 84.51 34.31 -31.00
CA CYS A 16 85.41 33.16 -31.12
C CYS A 16 85.93 32.62 -29.80
N LEU A 17 86.15 33.44 -28.76
CA LEU A 17 86.59 32.89 -27.46
C LEU A 17 85.39 32.40 -26.63
N VAL A 18 84.29 33.18 -26.57
CA VAL A 18 83.04 32.69 -25.94
C VAL A 18 82.40 31.60 -26.79
N ALA A 19 82.52 31.63 -28.12
CA ALA A 19 82.14 30.50 -28.96
C ALA A 19 83.09 29.30 -28.81
N ALA A 20 84.42 29.46 -28.80
CA ALA A 20 85.36 28.35 -28.61
C ALA A 20 85.37 27.80 -27.18
N ILE A 21 84.86 28.53 -26.18
CA ILE A 21 84.62 28.02 -24.82
C ILE A 21 83.20 27.47 -24.68
N ARG A 22 82.16 28.11 -25.25
CA ARG A 22 80.78 27.59 -25.22
C ARG A 22 80.56 26.42 -26.15
N LEU A 23 81.32 26.26 -27.22
CA LEU A 23 81.21 25.11 -28.11
C LEU A 23 81.61 23.83 -27.37
N PRO A 24 82.78 23.72 -26.70
CA PRO A 24 83.10 22.54 -25.90
C PRO A 24 82.20 22.44 -24.68
N VAL A 25 81.83 23.54 -24.00
CA VAL A 25 80.89 23.46 -22.87
C VAL A 25 79.49 23.01 -23.31
N ARG A 26 78.98 23.46 -24.46
CA ARG A 26 77.73 22.97 -25.03
C ARG A 26 77.87 21.55 -25.52
N ILE A 27 78.98 21.16 -26.13
CA ILE A 27 79.22 19.78 -26.55
C ILE A 27 79.26 18.87 -25.32
N VAL A 28 79.98 19.23 -24.26
CA VAL A 28 80.02 18.48 -22.99
C VAL A 28 78.65 18.47 -22.32
N ALA A 29 77.95 19.60 -22.26
CA ALA A 29 76.59 19.66 -21.74
C ALA A 29 75.63 18.82 -22.59
N LEU A 30 75.74 18.78 -23.92
CA LEU A 30 74.90 17.94 -24.77
C LEU A 30 75.25 16.47 -24.58
N VAL A 31 76.54 16.14 -24.58
CA VAL A 31 77.09 14.79 -24.39
C VAL A 31 76.81 14.24 -22.99
N VAL A 32 76.60 15.08 -21.98
CA VAL A 32 76.29 14.64 -20.61
C VAL A 32 74.79 14.78 -20.32
N VAL A 33 74.21 15.97 -20.53
CA VAL A 33 72.82 16.28 -20.17
C VAL A 33 71.84 15.56 -21.08
N VAL A 34 72.11 15.42 -22.39
CA VAL A 34 71.17 14.71 -23.28
C VAL A 34 71.08 13.23 -22.92
N PRO A 35 72.17 12.45 -22.76
CA PRO A 35 72.03 11.06 -22.33
C PRO A 35 71.49 10.93 -20.90
N VAL A 36 71.83 11.84 -19.98
CA VAL A 36 71.21 11.84 -18.63
C VAL A 36 69.71 12.09 -18.72
N ARG A 37 69.25 13.03 -19.55
CA ARG A 37 67.81 13.26 -19.80
C ARG A 37 67.16 12.07 -20.50
N LEU A 38 67.84 11.45 -21.46
CA LEU A 38 67.32 10.30 -22.17
C LEU A 38 67.15 9.11 -21.23
N VAL A 39 68.12 8.90 -20.33
CA VAL A 39 68.06 7.89 -19.27
C VAL A 39 66.93 8.23 -18.29
N TRP A 40 66.75 9.50 -17.93
CA TRP A 40 65.66 9.94 -17.05
C TRP A 40 64.28 9.73 -17.69
N ASP A 41 64.09 10.18 -18.93
CA ASP A 41 62.84 9.98 -19.67
C ASP A 41 62.58 8.49 -19.93
N ALA A 42 63.61 7.70 -20.23
CA ALA A 42 63.49 6.25 -20.34
C ALA A 42 63.09 5.60 -19.01
N LEU A 43 63.63 6.05 -17.87
CA LEU A 43 63.25 5.57 -16.54
C LEU A 43 61.82 5.95 -16.18
N VAL A 44 61.38 7.18 -16.47
CA VAL A 44 60.01 7.65 -16.21
C VAL A 44 59.01 6.89 -17.08
N VAL A 45 59.32 6.70 -18.37
CA VAL A 45 58.47 5.92 -19.28
C VAL A 45 58.42 4.46 -18.87
N SER A 46 59.56 3.85 -18.52
CA SER A 46 59.62 2.48 -18.02
C SER A 46 58.85 2.31 -16.72
N GLY A 47 58.98 3.27 -15.79
CA GLY A 47 58.26 3.29 -14.52
C GLY A 47 56.75 3.48 -14.71
N ARG A 48 56.32 4.36 -15.62
CA ARG A 48 54.90 4.56 -15.94
C ARG A 48 54.30 3.34 -16.62
N PHE A 49 55.05 2.71 -17.53
CA PHE A 49 54.62 1.47 -18.18
C PHE A 49 54.51 0.32 -17.16
N LEU A 50 55.46 0.19 -16.24
CA LEU A 50 55.42 -0.81 -15.16
C LEU A 50 54.25 -0.55 -14.19
N TYR A 51 53.97 0.72 -13.89
CA TYR A 51 52.84 1.09 -13.04
C TYR A 51 51.49 0.76 -13.71
N GLU A 52 51.29 1.18 -14.96
CA GLU A 52 50.04 0.99 -15.69
C GLU A 52 49.78 -0.47 -16.09
N LYS A 53 50.81 -1.21 -16.50
CA LYS A 53 50.66 -2.58 -16.99
C LYS A 53 50.79 -3.66 -15.90
N ALA A 54 51.51 -3.42 -14.81
CA ALA A 54 51.74 -4.43 -13.78
C ALA A 54 51.07 -4.08 -12.44
N LEU A 55 51.31 -2.87 -11.91
CA LEU A 55 50.83 -2.51 -10.56
C LEU A 55 49.32 -2.26 -10.48
N VAL A 56 48.71 -1.62 -11.49
CA VAL A 56 47.27 -1.39 -11.54
C VAL A 56 46.45 -2.70 -11.63
N PRO A 57 46.76 -3.66 -12.53
CA PRO A 57 46.03 -4.92 -12.56
C PRO A 57 46.30 -5.77 -11.31
N LEU A 58 47.51 -5.76 -10.75
CA LEU A 58 47.78 -6.44 -9.47
C LEU A 58 46.97 -5.82 -8.33
N GLY A 59 46.94 -4.49 -8.21
CA GLY A 59 46.20 -3.79 -7.16
C GLY A 59 44.68 -4.03 -7.23
N ARG A 60 44.11 -4.12 -8.44
CA ARG A 60 42.70 -4.49 -8.62
C ARG A 60 42.45 -5.97 -8.30
N GLY A 61 43.34 -6.87 -8.71
CA GLY A 61 43.26 -8.29 -8.37
C GLY A 61 43.32 -8.51 -6.85
N LEU A 62 44.25 -7.84 -6.16
CA LEU A 62 44.38 -7.89 -4.71
C LEU A 62 43.17 -7.24 -4.02
N GLY A 63 42.65 -6.13 -4.54
CA GLY A 63 41.45 -5.49 -4.00
C GLY A 63 40.19 -6.35 -4.13
N LEU A 64 40.06 -7.09 -5.24
CA LEU A 64 38.98 -8.06 -5.42
C LEU A 64 39.14 -9.29 -4.51
N LEU A 65 40.36 -9.79 -4.35
CA LEU A 65 40.64 -10.90 -3.43
C LEU A 65 40.42 -10.49 -1.98
N LEU A 66 40.89 -9.32 -1.56
CA LEU A 66 40.67 -8.78 -0.23
C LEU A 66 39.18 -8.49 0.00
N GLY A 67 38.49 -7.91 -0.99
CA GLY A 67 37.05 -7.68 -0.96
C GLY A 67 36.26 -8.99 -0.87
N ALA A 68 36.65 -10.02 -1.62
CA ALA A 68 36.04 -11.34 -1.51
C ALA A 68 36.29 -11.94 -0.12
N VAL A 69 37.54 -11.98 0.35
CA VAL A 69 37.88 -12.60 1.64
C VAL A 69 37.27 -11.85 2.83
N LEU A 70 37.18 -10.52 2.81
CA LEU A 70 36.64 -9.74 3.94
C LEU A 70 35.12 -9.55 3.87
N VAL A 71 34.58 -9.25 2.68
CA VAL A 71 33.19 -8.80 2.53
C VAL A 71 32.24 -9.98 2.32
N TRP A 72 32.64 -11.01 1.55
CA TRP A 72 31.74 -12.15 1.32
C TRP A 72 31.36 -12.91 2.58
N PRO A 73 32.25 -13.18 3.56
CA PRO A 73 31.85 -13.87 4.79
C PRO A 73 30.80 -13.07 5.55
N PHE A 74 30.94 -11.75 5.62
CA PHE A 74 29.95 -10.88 6.27
C PHE A 74 28.62 -10.83 5.53
N VAL A 75 28.64 -10.83 4.20
CA VAL A 75 27.41 -10.89 3.39
C VAL A 75 26.71 -12.24 3.58
N MET A 76 27.44 -13.34 3.62
CA MET A 76 26.89 -14.67 3.88
C MET A 76 26.36 -14.78 5.31
N LEU A 77 27.08 -14.25 6.29
CA LEU A 77 26.65 -14.23 7.69
C LEU A 77 25.38 -13.39 7.86
N GLY A 78 25.31 -12.21 7.23
CA GLY A 78 24.11 -11.38 7.24
C GLY A 78 22.91 -12.07 6.58
N ARG A 79 23.14 -12.83 5.49
CA ARG A 79 22.09 -13.60 4.81
C ARG A 79 21.63 -14.79 5.64
N ALA A 80 22.55 -15.48 6.31
CA ALA A 80 22.25 -16.56 7.24
C ALA A 80 21.47 -16.04 8.45
N LEU A 81 21.86 -14.90 9.02
CA LEU A 81 21.17 -14.30 10.17
C LEU A 81 19.79 -13.76 9.80
N ALA A 82 19.63 -13.18 8.61
CA ALA A 82 18.34 -12.75 8.09
C ALA A 82 17.42 -13.94 7.81
N TRP A 83 17.96 -15.04 7.26
CA TRP A 83 17.21 -16.28 7.06
C TRP A 83 16.80 -16.88 8.41
N LEU A 84 17.71 -16.93 9.38
CA LEU A 84 17.42 -17.41 10.73
C LEU A 84 16.35 -16.57 11.41
N CYS A 85 16.43 -15.24 11.35
CA CYS A 85 15.35 -14.37 11.83
C CYS A 85 14.03 -14.61 11.09
N HIS A 86 14.07 -14.80 9.77
CA HIS A 86 12.86 -15.04 9.00
C HIS A 86 12.19 -16.37 9.39
N VAL A 87 12.97 -17.43 9.52
CA VAL A 87 12.47 -18.76 9.88
C VAL A 87 12.04 -18.82 11.34
N LEU A 88 12.85 -18.27 12.26
CA LEU A 88 12.62 -18.36 13.69
C LEU A 88 11.56 -17.37 14.20
N ILE A 89 11.36 -16.24 13.53
CA ILE A 89 10.42 -15.20 13.99
C ILE A 89 9.25 -15.07 13.02
N ALA A 90 9.50 -14.89 11.72
CA ALA A 90 8.43 -14.55 10.79
C ALA A 90 7.51 -15.74 10.47
N ILE A 91 8.05 -16.96 10.37
CA ILE A 91 7.24 -18.17 10.14
C ILE A 91 6.33 -18.46 11.35
N PRO A 92 6.82 -18.56 12.60
CA PRO A 92 5.95 -18.81 13.74
C PRO A 92 5.02 -17.63 14.04
N ALA A 93 5.44 -16.38 13.84
CA ALA A 93 4.54 -15.23 13.98
C ALA A 93 3.40 -15.26 12.95
N ARG A 94 3.67 -15.65 11.70
CA ARG A 94 2.63 -15.86 10.68
C ARG A 94 1.73 -17.03 11.02
N TRP A 95 2.29 -18.13 11.52
CA TRP A 95 1.51 -19.29 11.95
C TRP A 95 0.58 -18.91 13.11
N LEU A 96 1.09 -18.17 14.11
CA LEU A 96 0.32 -17.67 15.25
C LEU A 96 -0.78 -16.70 14.79
N TYR A 97 -0.47 -15.80 13.86
CA TYR A 97 -1.47 -14.91 13.28
C TYR A 97 -2.57 -15.70 12.55
N ALA A 98 -2.18 -16.66 11.71
CA ALA A 98 -3.11 -17.47 10.93
C ALA A 98 -3.97 -18.39 11.80
N HIS A 99 -3.37 -19.11 12.75
CA HIS A 99 -4.03 -20.14 13.54
C HIS A 99 -4.68 -19.62 14.82
N VAL A 100 -4.28 -18.47 15.36
CA VAL A 100 -4.83 -17.94 16.62
C VAL A 100 -5.60 -16.65 16.38
N LEU A 101 -5.01 -15.70 15.67
CA LEU A 101 -5.62 -14.37 15.49
C LEU A 101 -6.79 -14.39 14.50
N THR A 102 -6.66 -15.15 13.42
CA THR A 102 -7.73 -15.28 12.40
C THR A 102 -9.00 -15.95 12.94
N PRO A 103 -8.94 -17.08 13.68
CA PRO A 103 -10.14 -17.67 14.28
C PRO A 103 -10.70 -16.81 15.41
N LEU A 104 -9.86 -16.12 16.20
CA LEU A 104 -10.35 -15.15 17.19
C LEU A 104 -11.10 -13.98 16.55
N GLY A 105 -10.59 -13.46 15.42
CA GLY A 105 -11.26 -12.42 14.65
C GLY A 105 -12.62 -12.89 14.11
N HIS A 106 -12.68 -14.10 13.53
CA HIS A 106 -13.94 -14.68 13.05
C HIS A 106 -14.90 -14.98 14.20
N GLY A 107 -14.40 -15.44 15.35
CA GLY A 107 -15.18 -15.67 16.56
C GLY A 107 -15.80 -14.39 17.10
N LEU A 108 -15.04 -13.29 17.16
CA LEU A 108 -15.53 -12.00 17.64
C LEU A 108 -16.56 -11.37 16.67
N VAL A 109 -16.35 -11.50 15.37
CA VAL A 109 -17.32 -11.08 14.34
C VAL A 109 -18.59 -11.94 14.40
N TRP A 110 -18.45 -13.25 14.58
CA TRP A 110 -19.59 -14.14 14.73
C TRP A 110 -20.38 -13.82 16.00
N LEU A 111 -19.70 -13.54 17.11
CA LEU A 111 -20.33 -13.21 18.39
C LEU A 111 -21.07 -11.87 18.33
N THR A 112 -20.44 -10.83 17.77
CA THR A 112 -21.09 -9.53 17.57
C THR A 112 -22.27 -9.62 16.62
N ARG A 113 -22.14 -10.34 15.50
CA ARG A 113 -23.23 -10.54 14.55
C ARG A 113 -24.40 -11.31 15.18
N THR A 114 -24.11 -12.39 15.89
CA THR A 114 -25.14 -13.26 16.48
C THR A 114 -25.79 -12.64 17.71
N LEU A 115 -25.03 -11.93 18.56
CA LEU A 115 -25.54 -11.38 19.82
C LEU A 115 -26.15 -9.99 19.68
N ILE A 116 -25.67 -9.19 18.72
CA ILE A 116 -26.09 -7.79 18.60
C ILE A 116 -26.90 -7.59 17.31
N VAL A 117 -26.34 -7.99 16.17
CA VAL A 117 -26.96 -7.67 14.87
C VAL A 117 -28.23 -8.49 14.65
N VAL A 118 -28.19 -9.81 14.90
CA VAL A 118 -29.36 -10.68 14.70
C VAL A 118 -30.53 -10.27 15.61
N PRO A 119 -30.36 -10.01 16.93
CA PRO A 119 -31.45 -9.56 17.78
C PRO A 119 -31.93 -8.16 17.43
N ALA A 120 -31.04 -7.24 17.05
CA ALA A 120 -31.43 -5.89 16.63
C ALA A 120 -32.26 -5.93 15.34
N VAL A 121 -31.88 -6.75 14.36
CA VAL A 121 -32.63 -6.93 13.10
C VAL A 121 -33.96 -7.65 13.35
N TRP A 122 -33.97 -8.64 14.23
CA TRP A 122 -35.21 -9.30 14.64
C TRP A 122 -36.16 -8.30 15.33
N LEU A 123 -35.66 -7.49 16.26
CA LEU A 123 -36.45 -6.46 16.95
C LEU A 123 -36.97 -5.40 15.96
N TYR A 124 -36.13 -4.94 15.04
CA TYR A 124 -36.53 -4.01 13.98
C TYR A 124 -37.64 -4.59 13.10
N SER A 125 -37.48 -5.85 12.66
CA SER A 125 -38.45 -6.50 11.77
C SER A 125 -39.76 -6.89 12.47
N GLN A 126 -39.71 -7.33 13.72
CA GLN A 126 -40.88 -7.81 14.47
C GLN A 126 -41.64 -6.71 15.20
N VAL A 127 -41.01 -5.57 15.50
CA VAL A 127 -41.65 -4.49 16.26
C VAL A 127 -41.79 -3.24 15.39
N LEU A 128 -40.69 -2.73 14.85
CA LEU A 128 -40.70 -1.42 14.16
C LEU A 128 -41.46 -1.46 12.84
N VAL A 129 -41.26 -2.51 12.04
CA VAL A 129 -41.94 -2.67 10.75
C VAL A 129 -43.46 -2.85 10.90
N PRO A 130 -43.98 -3.76 11.75
CA PRO A 130 -45.43 -3.89 11.91
C PRO A 130 -46.05 -2.68 12.58
N LEU A 131 -45.36 -2.04 13.54
CA LEU A 131 -45.86 -0.82 14.17
C LEU A 131 -45.95 0.34 13.17
N GLY A 132 -44.93 0.52 12.33
CA GLY A 132 -44.96 1.51 11.25
C GLY A 132 -46.07 1.26 10.24
N ARG A 133 -46.26 0.00 9.83
CA ARG A 133 -47.37 -0.37 8.93
C ARG A 133 -48.74 -0.17 9.58
N ALA A 134 -48.89 -0.50 10.86
CA ALA A 134 -50.14 -0.33 11.59
C ALA A 134 -50.52 1.16 11.70
N VAL A 135 -49.56 2.03 12.03
CA VAL A 135 -49.78 3.48 12.12
C VAL A 135 -50.11 4.07 10.74
N LEU A 136 -49.36 3.74 9.70
CA LEU A 136 -49.62 4.23 8.34
C LEU A 136 -50.97 3.73 7.80
N THR A 137 -51.30 2.47 8.08
CA THR A 137 -52.58 1.87 7.67
C THR A 137 -53.73 2.52 8.43
N GLY A 138 -53.57 2.78 9.73
CA GLY A 138 -54.55 3.51 10.54
C GLY A 138 -54.75 4.94 10.04
N LEU A 139 -53.68 5.66 9.73
CA LEU A 139 -53.75 7.02 9.20
C LEU A 139 -54.39 7.06 7.80
N ARG A 140 -54.09 6.07 6.95
CA ARG A 140 -54.73 5.90 5.64
C ARG A 140 -56.21 5.58 5.78
N TRP A 141 -56.58 4.66 6.68
CA TRP A 141 -57.97 4.33 6.96
C TRP A 141 -58.73 5.55 7.47
N LEU A 142 -58.13 6.34 8.36
CA LEU A 142 -58.72 7.57 8.85
C LEU A 142 -58.93 8.59 7.72
N GLY A 143 -57.95 8.77 6.84
CA GLY A 143 -58.09 9.64 5.66
C GLY A 143 -59.16 9.14 4.70
N LEU A 144 -59.22 7.83 4.43
CA LEU A 144 -60.25 7.22 3.60
C LEU A 144 -61.64 7.34 4.24
N ALA A 145 -61.74 7.13 5.55
CA ALA A 145 -63.01 7.17 6.29
C ALA A 145 -63.55 8.60 6.46
N LEU A 146 -62.67 9.60 6.60
CA LEU A 146 -63.08 11.00 6.73
C LEU A 146 -63.33 11.68 5.39
N PHE A 147 -62.56 11.34 4.35
CA PHE A 147 -62.63 12.05 3.07
C PHE A 147 -63.37 11.24 2.01
N VAL A 148 -62.97 9.98 1.82
CA VAL A 148 -63.48 9.15 0.72
C VAL A 148 -64.84 8.57 1.05
N TRP A 149 -65.07 8.06 2.27
CA TRP A 149 -66.35 7.43 2.62
C TRP A 149 -67.53 8.39 2.61
N PRO A 150 -67.45 9.64 3.11
CA PRO A 150 -68.55 10.59 3.03
C PRO A 150 -68.81 11.02 1.59
N TRP A 151 -67.75 11.23 0.80
CA TRP A 151 -67.89 11.54 -0.62
C TRP A 151 -68.46 10.38 -1.43
N VAL A 152 -68.02 9.14 -1.17
CA VAL A 152 -68.54 7.92 -1.80
C VAL A 152 -69.97 7.65 -1.35
N ALA A 153 -70.32 7.89 -0.09
CA ALA A 153 -71.69 7.80 0.39
C ALA A 153 -72.56 8.85 -0.32
N LEU A 154 -72.11 10.10 -0.41
CA LEU A 154 -72.80 11.14 -1.16
C LEU A 154 -72.97 10.75 -2.64
N TRP A 155 -71.91 10.23 -3.26
CA TRP A 155 -71.95 9.79 -4.65
C TRP A 155 -72.87 8.59 -4.85
N ARG A 156 -72.87 7.61 -3.93
CA ARG A 156 -73.61 6.35 -4.04
C ARG A 156 -75.07 6.49 -3.64
N TYR A 157 -75.39 7.33 -2.65
CA TYR A 157 -76.75 7.53 -2.15
C TYR A 157 -77.46 8.72 -2.79
N VAL A 158 -76.74 9.70 -3.36
CA VAL A 158 -77.36 10.88 -3.99
C VAL A 158 -77.09 10.93 -5.50
N LEU A 159 -75.82 10.97 -5.93
CA LEU A 159 -75.53 11.14 -7.36
C LEU A 159 -75.83 9.90 -8.20
N THR A 160 -75.61 8.71 -7.66
CA THR A 160 -75.81 7.44 -8.38
C THR A 160 -77.28 7.18 -8.64
N PRO A 161 -78.21 7.31 -7.67
CA PRO A 161 -79.64 7.17 -7.96
C PRO A 161 -80.16 8.28 -8.87
N LEU A 162 -79.68 9.53 -8.71
CA LEU A 162 -80.03 10.60 -9.66
C LEU A 162 -79.53 10.30 -11.08
N GLY A 163 -78.27 9.88 -11.20
CA GLY A 163 -77.64 9.55 -12.47
C GLY A 163 -78.27 8.32 -13.13
N HIS A 164 -78.62 7.29 -12.37
CA HIS A 164 -79.35 6.13 -12.88
C HIS A 164 -80.77 6.50 -13.28
N GLY A 165 -81.46 7.37 -12.53
CA GLY A 165 -82.78 7.88 -12.92
C GLY A 165 -82.73 8.64 -14.24
N LEU A 166 -81.79 9.58 -14.36
CA LEU A 166 -81.62 10.41 -15.56
C LEU A 166 -81.11 9.59 -16.77
N ALA A 167 -80.17 8.67 -16.54
CA ALA A 167 -79.66 7.79 -17.58
C ALA A 167 -80.67 6.71 -17.97
N TRP A 168 -81.52 6.23 -17.06
CA TRP A 168 -82.63 5.35 -17.40
C TRP A 168 -83.65 6.10 -18.25
N LEU A 169 -84.00 7.33 -17.89
CA LEU A 169 -84.90 8.17 -18.67
C LEU A 169 -84.33 8.43 -20.07
N GLY A 170 -83.07 8.86 -20.18
CA GLY A 170 -82.41 9.07 -21.47
C GLY A 170 -82.22 7.78 -22.26
N ARG A 171 -81.92 6.66 -21.59
CA ARG A 171 -81.75 5.38 -22.25
C ARG A 171 -83.06 4.85 -22.79
N VAL A 172 -84.14 4.87 -22.02
CA VAL A 172 -85.45 4.37 -22.46
C VAL A 172 -86.05 5.29 -23.51
N LEU A 173 -85.97 6.61 -23.32
CA LEU A 173 -86.64 7.57 -24.20
C LEU A 173 -85.86 7.84 -25.50
N VAL A 174 -84.52 7.80 -25.45
CA VAL A 174 -83.69 8.19 -26.60
C VAL A 174 -82.85 7.02 -27.09
N VAL A 175 -82.07 6.39 -26.22
CA VAL A 175 -81.07 5.41 -26.67
C VAL A 175 -81.71 4.12 -27.17
N ILE A 176 -82.69 3.55 -26.49
CA ILE A 176 -83.36 2.31 -26.91
C ILE A 176 -84.05 2.49 -28.27
N PRO A 177 -84.89 3.51 -28.50
CA PRO A 177 -85.50 3.69 -29.82
C PRO A 177 -84.46 3.99 -30.90
N LEU A 178 -83.45 4.83 -30.62
CA LEU A 178 -82.44 5.20 -31.60
C LEU A 178 -81.47 4.04 -31.92
N THR A 179 -81.12 3.23 -30.92
CA THR A 179 -80.27 2.04 -31.12
C THR A 179 -81.05 0.90 -31.74
N TRP A 180 -82.35 0.74 -31.47
CA TRP A 180 -83.19 -0.20 -32.19
C TRP A 180 -83.28 0.19 -33.66
N LEU A 181 -83.53 1.48 -33.95
CA LEU A 181 -83.57 2.00 -35.31
C LEU A 181 -82.23 1.84 -36.03
N GLY A 182 -81.13 2.26 -35.41
CA GLY A 182 -79.78 2.10 -35.96
C GLY A 182 -79.38 0.64 -36.12
N ARG A 183 -79.77 -0.23 -35.18
CA ARG A 183 -79.46 -1.65 -35.25
C ARG A 183 -80.22 -2.33 -36.38
N VAL A 184 -81.52 -2.08 -36.50
CA VAL A 184 -82.35 -2.67 -37.56
C VAL A 184 -81.97 -2.11 -38.93
N LEU A 185 -81.79 -0.80 -39.05
CA LEU A 185 -81.59 -0.13 -40.34
C LEU A 185 -80.15 -0.20 -40.85
N VAL A 186 -79.17 -0.18 -39.95
CA VAL A 186 -77.74 -0.08 -40.34
C VAL A 186 -76.98 -1.33 -39.90
N VAL A 187 -77.07 -1.73 -38.63
CA VAL A 187 -76.22 -2.81 -38.11
C VAL A 187 -76.60 -4.17 -38.67
N ILE A 188 -77.89 -4.51 -38.79
CA ILE A 188 -78.33 -5.79 -39.37
C ILE A 188 -77.85 -5.92 -40.83
N PRO A 189 -78.11 -4.96 -41.75
CA PRO A 189 -77.62 -5.10 -43.12
C PRO A 189 -76.09 -5.04 -43.21
N LEU A 190 -75.43 -4.22 -42.39
CA LEU A 190 -73.97 -4.12 -42.38
C LEU A 190 -73.29 -5.36 -41.79
N THR A 191 -73.89 -5.98 -40.77
CA THR A 191 -73.39 -7.25 -40.21
C THR A 191 -73.59 -8.39 -41.19
N TRP A 192 -74.71 -8.41 -41.91
CA TRP A 192 -74.91 -9.36 -43.01
C TRP A 192 -73.85 -9.19 -44.11
N LEU A 193 -73.60 -7.95 -44.54
CA LEU A 193 -72.55 -7.63 -45.51
C LEU A 193 -71.17 -8.04 -44.99
N TRP A 194 -70.90 -7.78 -43.71
CA TRP A 194 -69.65 -8.17 -43.06
C TRP A 194 -69.49 -9.69 -42.99
N THR A 195 -70.49 -10.44 -42.55
CA THR A 195 -70.38 -11.89 -42.34
C THR A 195 -70.36 -12.67 -43.63
N TYR A 196 -71.16 -12.27 -44.62
CA TYR A 196 -71.31 -13.02 -45.86
C TYR A 196 -70.32 -12.59 -46.95
N VAL A 197 -69.81 -11.35 -46.93
CA VAL A 197 -68.92 -10.82 -47.98
C VAL A 197 -67.53 -10.48 -47.45
N LEU A 198 -67.43 -9.60 -46.44
CA LEU A 198 -66.11 -9.10 -46.01
C LEU A 198 -65.31 -10.12 -45.19
N ALA A 199 -65.95 -10.91 -44.33
CA ALA A 199 -65.29 -11.91 -43.51
C ALA A 199 -64.67 -13.07 -44.33
N PRO A 200 -65.35 -13.68 -45.32
CA PRO A 200 -64.71 -14.69 -46.17
C PRO A 200 -63.58 -14.10 -47.01
N VAL A 201 -63.76 -12.89 -47.56
CA VAL A 201 -62.72 -12.20 -48.35
C VAL A 201 -61.51 -11.83 -47.48
N GLY A 202 -61.75 -11.33 -46.26
CA GLY A 202 -60.70 -10.98 -45.30
C GLY A 202 -59.91 -12.21 -44.83
N ARG A 203 -60.58 -13.34 -44.58
CA ARG A 203 -59.89 -14.60 -44.25
C ARG A 203 -59.08 -15.13 -45.43
N ALA A 204 -59.59 -15.05 -46.66
CA ALA A 204 -58.87 -15.46 -47.85
C ALA A 204 -57.61 -14.60 -48.08
N LEU A 205 -57.72 -13.28 -47.94
CA LEU A 205 -56.59 -12.35 -48.01
C LEU A 205 -55.58 -12.57 -46.89
N ALA A 206 -56.04 -12.79 -45.65
CA ALA A 206 -55.16 -13.04 -44.51
C ALA A 206 -54.37 -14.35 -44.68
N LEU A 207 -54.99 -15.41 -45.20
CA LEU A 207 -54.31 -16.66 -45.50
C LEU A 207 -53.29 -16.50 -46.63
N ALA A 208 -53.63 -15.76 -47.69
CA ALA A 208 -52.71 -15.45 -48.78
C ALA A 208 -51.50 -14.62 -48.30
N ALA A 209 -51.74 -13.56 -47.53
CA ALA A 209 -50.69 -12.73 -46.94
C ALA A 209 -49.82 -13.51 -45.94
N ALA A 210 -50.40 -14.39 -45.14
CA ALA A 210 -49.66 -15.25 -44.23
C ALA A 210 -48.79 -16.29 -44.96
N GLY A 211 -49.25 -16.80 -46.11
CA GLY A 211 -48.46 -17.66 -46.99
C GLY A 211 -47.25 -16.91 -47.57
N LEU A 212 -47.48 -15.70 -48.08
CA LEU A 212 -46.43 -14.84 -48.63
C LEU A 212 -45.41 -14.40 -47.58
N GLY A 213 -45.88 -14.02 -46.39
CA GLY A 213 -45.03 -13.66 -45.26
C GLY A 213 -44.15 -14.82 -44.78
N ARG A 214 -44.69 -16.05 -44.72
CA ARG A 214 -43.91 -17.25 -44.39
C ARG A 214 -42.86 -17.56 -45.47
N GLY A 215 -43.22 -17.43 -46.75
CA GLY A 215 -42.29 -17.58 -47.86
C GLY A 215 -41.14 -16.58 -47.78
N LEU A 216 -41.45 -15.29 -47.64
CA LEU A 216 -40.46 -14.22 -47.54
C LEU A 216 -39.58 -14.36 -46.29
N ALA A 217 -40.16 -14.67 -45.13
CA ALA A 217 -39.40 -14.87 -43.89
C ALA A 217 -38.44 -16.06 -44.00
N THR A 218 -38.87 -17.15 -44.66
CA THR A 218 -38.01 -18.31 -44.89
C THR A 218 -36.87 -17.94 -45.84
N LEU A 219 -37.17 -17.24 -46.93
CA LEU A 219 -36.18 -16.81 -47.92
C LEU A 219 -35.15 -15.86 -47.28
N LEU A 220 -35.61 -14.89 -46.48
CA LEU A 220 -34.75 -13.98 -45.73
C LEU A 220 -33.90 -14.73 -44.70
N ARG A 221 -34.47 -15.73 -44.02
CA ARG A 221 -33.72 -16.57 -43.07
C ARG A 221 -32.61 -17.37 -43.77
N TRP A 222 -32.88 -17.94 -44.94
CA TRP A 222 -31.86 -18.67 -45.70
C TRP A 222 -30.81 -17.75 -46.32
N VAL A 223 -31.20 -16.57 -46.80
CA VAL A 223 -30.28 -15.61 -47.44
C VAL A 223 -29.40 -14.86 -46.43
N PHE A 224 -29.89 -14.58 -45.22
CA PHE A 224 -29.15 -13.79 -44.23
C PHE A 224 -28.70 -14.61 -43.04
N VAL A 225 -29.62 -15.33 -42.40
CA VAL A 225 -29.32 -15.99 -41.10
C VAL A 225 -28.40 -17.18 -41.30
N VAL A 226 -28.64 -18.01 -42.31
CA VAL A 226 -27.80 -19.19 -42.59
C VAL A 226 -26.36 -18.79 -42.92
N PRO A 227 -26.08 -17.87 -43.87
CA PRO A 227 -24.70 -17.45 -44.15
C PRO A 227 -24.07 -16.67 -43.00
N LEU A 228 -24.83 -15.88 -42.23
CA LEU A 228 -24.30 -15.19 -41.06
C LEU A 228 -23.89 -16.17 -39.94
N VAL A 229 -24.70 -17.20 -39.70
CA VAL A 229 -24.37 -18.26 -38.73
C VAL A 229 -23.20 -19.11 -39.23
N ALA A 230 -23.12 -19.39 -40.52
CA ALA A 230 -21.98 -20.07 -41.13
C ALA A 230 -20.71 -19.23 -40.97
N LEU A 231 -20.75 -17.93 -41.29
CA LEU A 231 -19.64 -16.99 -41.10
C LEU A 231 -19.20 -16.95 -39.63
N TRP A 232 -20.15 -16.88 -38.71
CA TRP A 232 -19.85 -16.89 -37.28
C TRP A 232 -19.14 -18.19 -36.86
N ARG A 233 -19.68 -19.34 -37.26
CA ARG A 233 -19.20 -20.66 -36.81
C ARG A 233 -17.91 -21.10 -37.48
N TYR A 234 -17.72 -20.75 -38.76
CA TYR A 234 -16.55 -21.16 -39.54
C TYR A 234 -15.45 -20.10 -39.62
N VAL A 235 -15.74 -18.82 -39.35
CA VAL A 235 -14.73 -17.76 -39.40
C VAL A 235 -14.51 -17.13 -38.04
N LEU A 236 -15.57 -16.62 -37.38
CA LEU A 236 -15.38 -15.90 -36.10
C LEU A 236 -14.92 -16.82 -34.97
N VAL A 237 -15.46 -18.04 -34.86
CA VAL A 237 -15.05 -19.00 -33.83
C VAL A 237 -13.56 -19.40 -33.96
N PRO A 238 -13.04 -19.81 -35.13
CA PRO A 238 -11.61 -20.11 -35.27
C PRO A 238 -10.73 -18.86 -35.13
N VAL A 239 -11.16 -17.70 -35.65
CA VAL A 239 -10.43 -16.44 -35.47
C VAL A 239 -10.36 -16.07 -33.98
N GLY A 240 -11.47 -16.18 -33.24
CA GLY A 240 -11.50 -15.93 -31.81
C GLY A 240 -10.61 -16.91 -31.02
N ARG A 241 -10.54 -18.18 -31.45
CA ARG A 241 -9.64 -19.16 -30.85
C ARG A 241 -8.17 -18.83 -31.13
N ALA A 242 -7.84 -18.38 -32.35
CA ALA A 242 -6.49 -17.93 -32.71
C ALA A 242 -6.10 -16.65 -31.94
N LEU A 243 -7.00 -15.66 -31.87
CA LEU A 243 -6.79 -14.41 -31.14
C LEU A 243 -6.56 -14.65 -29.64
N ARG A 244 -7.28 -15.61 -29.05
CA ARG A 244 -7.08 -15.99 -27.65
C ARG A 244 -5.72 -16.61 -27.41
N ILE A 245 -5.21 -17.43 -28.34
CA ILE A 245 -3.88 -18.02 -28.23
C ILE A 245 -2.81 -16.92 -28.34
N VAL A 246 -2.90 -16.06 -29.35
CA VAL A 246 -1.99 -14.93 -29.56
C VAL A 246 -2.03 -13.97 -28.36
N GLY A 247 -3.23 -13.61 -27.90
CA GLY A 247 -3.42 -12.73 -26.75
C GLY A 247 -2.83 -13.31 -25.47
N ARG A 248 -2.94 -14.62 -25.25
CA ARG A 248 -2.33 -15.28 -24.08
C ARG A 248 -0.80 -15.22 -24.13
N GLU A 249 -0.22 -15.51 -25.30
CA GLU A 249 1.23 -15.47 -25.48
C GLU A 249 1.80 -14.04 -25.28
N THR A 250 1.06 -13.04 -25.79
CA THR A 250 1.45 -11.63 -25.64
C THR A 250 1.35 -11.18 -24.18
N TRP A 251 0.33 -11.65 -23.46
CA TRP A 251 0.14 -11.35 -22.04
C TRP A 251 1.24 -11.99 -21.18
N ASP A 252 1.61 -13.24 -21.46
CA ASP A 252 2.68 -13.93 -20.72
C ASP A 252 4.04 -13.23 -20.93
N ALA A 253 4.33 -12.77 -22.16
CA ALA A 253 5.52 -11.98 -22.46
C ALA A 253 5.53 -10.63 -21.70
N LEU A 254 4.40 -9.92 -21.67
CA LEU A 254 4.26 -8.65 -20.94
C LEU A 254 4.42 -8.84 -19.43
N VAL A 255 3.86 -9.91 -18.86
CA VAL A 255 3.97 -10.23 -17.44
C VAL A 255 5.42 -10.52 -17.06
N ILE A 256 6.19 -11.23 -17.89
CA ILE A 256 7.62 -11.49 -17.66
C ILE A 256 8.42 -10.18 -17.71
N ALA A 257 8.18 -9.34 -18.73
CA ALA A 257 8.84 -8.04 -18.87
C ALA A 257 8.56 -7.14 -17.65
N TRP A 258 7.30 -7.08 -17.19
CA TRP A 258 6.90 -6.33 -16.01
C TRP A 258 7.58 -6.84 -14.73
N ARG A 259 7.73 -8.16 -14.58
CA ARG A 259 8.42 -8.77 -13.44
C ARG A 259 9.92 -8.45 -13.41
N ILE A 260 10.54 -8.28 -14.58
CA ILE A 260 11.93 -7.82 -14.71
C ILE A 260 12.04 -6.34 -14.34
N ALA A 261 11.16 -5.49 -14.88
CA ALA A 261 11.11 -4.07 -14.56
C ALA A 261 10.89 -3.81 -13.05
N GLY A 262 10.03 -4.60 -12.40
CA GLY A 262 9.80 -4.52 -10.96
C GLY A 262 11.02 -4.95 -10.10
N ARG A 263 11.86 -5.87 -10.61
CA ARG A 263 13.13 -6.22 -9.94
C ARG A 263 14.17 -5.11 -10.07
N ILE A 264 14.26 -4.49 -11.24
CA ILE A 264 15.16 -3.35 -11.50
C ILE A 264 14.75 -2.15 -10.64
N SER A 265 13.45 -1.82 -10.61
CA SER A 265 12.93 -0.71 -9.79
C SER A 265 13.21 -0.89 -8.29
N ARG A 266 13.12 -2.12 -7.77
CA ARG A 266 13.49 -2.42 -6.38
C ARG A 266 15.00 -2.38 -6.12
N ALA A 267 15.82 -2.64 -7.13
CA ALA A 267 17.27 -2.46 -7.02
C ALA A 267 17.63 -0.97 -6.98
N VAL A 268 17.05 -0.17 -7.88
CA VAL A 268 17.22 1.29 -7.93
C VAL A 268 16.68 1.94 -6.65
N GLY A 269 15.49 1.56 -6.20
CA GLY A 269 14.90 2.08 -4.96
C GLY A 269 15.72 1.74 -3.71
N ARG A 270 16.33 0.54 -3.65
CA ARG A 270 17.26 0.19 -2.55
C ARG A 270 18.58 0.93 -2.63
N PHE A 271 19.08 1.20 -3.83
CA PHE A 271 20.27 2.02 -4.02
C PHE A 271 20.01 3.45 -3.58
N LEU A 272 18.91 4.04 -4.07
CA LEU A 272 18.49 5.40 -3.73
C LEU A 272 18.18 5.55 -2.24
N GLY A 273 17.49 4.57 -1.64
CA GLY A 273 17.23 4.55 -0.20
C GLY A 273 18.51 4.42 0.64
N ARG A 274 19.52 3.69 0.16
CA ARG A 274 20.84 3.66 0.80
C ARG A 274 21.55 5.01 0.67
N LEU A 275 21.51 5.61 -0.50
CA LEU A 275 22.11 6.92 -0.77
C LEU A 275 21.47 8.00 0.13
N LEU A 276 20.14 7.97 0.25
CA LEU A 276 19.39 8.87 1.12
C LEU A 276 19.74 8.64 2.60
N ARG A 277 19.86 7.39 3.02
CA ARG A 277 20.21 7.05 4.40
C ARG A 277 21.63 7.51 4.74
N TRP A 278 22.58 7.29 3.83
CA TRP A 278 23.97 7.67 4.02
C TRP A 278 24.15 9.19 3.97
N THR A 279 23.43 9.89 3.09
CA THR A 279 23.54 11.35 2.89
C THR A 279 22.81 12.14 3.98
N PHE A 280 21.64 11.67 4.45
CA PHE A 280 20.81 12.45 5.38
C PHE A 280 20.70 11.81 6.76
N VAL A 281 20.50 10.50 6.83
CA VAL A 281 20.13 9.84 8.09
C VAL A 281 21.35 9.53 8.96
N GLU A 282 22.45 9.07 8.38
CA GLU A 282 23.71 8.82 9.08
C GLU A 282 24.25 10.11 9.75
N PRO A 283 24.41 11.24 9.01
CA PRO A 283 24.90 12.46 9.62
C PRO A 283 23.91 13.06 10.62
N ALA A 284 22.60 12.97 10.36
CA ALA A 284 21.59 13.42 11.34
C ALA A 284 21.61 12.56 12.61
N ARG A 285 21.80 11.25 12.50
CA ARG A 285 21.87 10.32 13.64
C ARG A 285 23.16 10.50 14.43
N TRP A 286 24.27 10.77 13.75
CA TRP A 286 25.52 11.14 14.41
C TRP A 286 25.40 12.48 15.12
N THR A 287 24.79 13.49 14.49
CA THR A 287 24.55 14.80 15.12
C THR A 287 23.62 14.67 16.33
N TYR A 288 22.56 13.88 16.22
CA TYR A 288 21.67 13.60 17.34
C TYR A 288 22.42 12.90 18.49
N ARG A 289 23.23 11.88 18.18
CA ARG A 289 23.95 11.12 19.21
C ARG A 289 25.12 11.88 19.82
N THR A 290 25.85 12.65 19.03
CA THR A 290 27.11 13.29 19.40
C THR A 290 26.91 14.71 19.91
N VAL A 291 25.83 15.37 19.51
CA VAL A 291 25.55 16.76 19.94
C VAL A 291 24.36 16.77 20.88
N LEU A 292 23.19 16.28 20.45
CA LEU A 292 21.95 16.38 21.23
C LEU A 292 21.95 15.49 22.49
N THR A 293 22.49 14.27 22.43
CA THR A 293 22.56 13.40 23.62
C THR A 293 23.46 13.98 24.73
N PRO A 294 24.72 14.37 24.47
CA PRO A 294 25.56 14.95 25.52
C PRO A 294 25.07 16.33 25.97
N LEU A 295 24.52 17.17 25.09
CA LEU A 295 23.87 18.42 25.51
C LEU A 295 22.66 18.14 26.42
N GLY A 296 21.86 17.12 26.12
CA GLY A 296 20.75 16.71 26.99
C GLY A 296 21.22 16.23 28.36
N HIS A 297 22.35 15.51 28.44
CA HIS A 297 22.94 15.07 29.70
C HIS A 297 23.55 16.24 30.47
N ALA A 298 24.28 17.13 29.79
CA ALA A 298 24.86 18.32 30.40
C ALA A 298 23.79 19.27 30.96
N VAL A 299 22.71 19.52 30.22
CA VAL A 299 21.57 20.33 30.70
C VAL A 299 20.87 19.65 31.88
N ARG A 300 20.72 18.32 31.83
CA ARG A 300 20.11 17.57 32.93
C ARG A 300 20.97 17.60 34.19
N ASP A 301 22.28 17.47 34.06
CA ASP A 301 23.19 17.33 35.19
C ASP A 301 23.63 18.68 35.77
N HIS A 302 23.79 19.72 34.94
CA HIS A 302 24.22 21.05 35.39
C HIS A 302 23.10 22.02 35.71
N VAL A 303 21.89 21.85 35.16
CA VAL A 303 20.78 22.77 35.39
C VAL A 303 19.68 22.10 36.21
N TRP A 304 19.21 20.94 35.76
CA TRP A 304 18.06 20.28 36.39
C TRP A 304 18.38 19.62 37.73
N ARG A 305 19.50 18.91 37.85
CA ARG A 305 19.89 18.28 39.14
C ARG A 305 20.14 19.30 40.25
N PRO A 306 20.91 20.39 40.06
CA PRO A 306 21.09 21.39 41.12
C PRO A 306 19.80 22.14 41.44
N ALA A 307 18.98 22.52 40.46
CA ALA A 307 17.67 23.12 40.71
C ALA A 307 16.73 22.20 41.50
N ALA A 308 16.75 20.90 41.21
CA ALA A 308 15.97 19.91 41.95
C ALA A 308 16.49 19.65 43.38
N ARG A 309 17.79 19.87 43.65
CA ARG A 309 18.34 19.81 45.02
C ARG A 309 17.90 21.03 45.83
N ILE A 310 18.06 22.22 45.28
CA ILE A 310 17.60 23.47 45.91
C ILE A 310 16.09 23.41 46.19
N GLY A 311 15.29 22.93 45.23
CA GLY A 311 13.84 22.77 45.42
C GLY A 311 13.48 21.77 46.53
N ARG A 312 14.26 20.70 46.71
CA ARG A 312 14.04 19.73 47.79
C ARG A 312 14.45 20.30 49.16
N GLU A 313 15.52 21.07 49.23
CA GLU A 313 15.98 21.74 50.46
C GLU A 313 14.99 22.82 50.90
N VAL A 314 14.50 23.65 49.97
CA VAL A 314 13.44 24.64 50.24
C VAL A 314 12.16 23.93 50.70
N ARG A 315 11.77 22.83 50.05
CA ARG A 315 10.59 22.06 50.46
C ARG A 315 10.77 21.42 51.84
N ALA A 316 11.96 20.92 52.16
CA ALA A 316 12.27 20.37 53.47
C ALA A 316 12.21 21.47 54.55
N SER A 317 12.78 22.65 54.26
CA SER A 317 12.74 23.83 55.13
C SER A 317 11.31 24.30 55.38
N VAL A 318 10.48 24.37 54.33
CA VAL A 318 9.06 24.70 54.45
C VAL A 318 8.31 23.64 55.26
N ARG A 319 8.62 22.35 55.09
CA ARG A 319 8.01 21.28 55.90
C ARG A 319 8.43 21.34 57.36
N GLN A 320 9.69 21.67 57.64
CA GLN A 320 10.21 21.85 59.00
C GLN A 320 9.57 23.07 59.67
N ALA A 321 9.59 24.23 59.02
CA ALA A 321 8.93 25.44 59.50
C ALA A 321 7.42 25.21 59.71
N ARG A 322 6.74 24.54 58.78
CA ARG A 322 5.33 24.15 58.95
C ARG A 322 5.12 23.18 60.11
N ALA A 323 6.03 22.23 60.32
CA ALA A 323 5.94 21.29 61.43
C ALA A 323 6.19 21.99 62.78
N GLU A 324 7.09 22.97 62.83
CA GLU A 324 7.36 23.79 64.02
C GLU A 324 6.20 24.72 64.32
N VAL A 325 5.68 25.46 63.34
CA VAL A 325 4.48 26.28 63.49
C VAL A 325 3.30 25.42 63.95
N ARG A 326 3.12 24.23 63.37
CA ARG A 326 2.09 23.29 63.80
C ARG A 326 2.32 22.80 65.24
N ARG A 327 3.55 22.53 65.66
CA ARG A 327 3.86 22.14 67.04
C ARG A 327 3.62 23.29 68.03
N ALA A 328 3.94 24.52 67.65
CA ALA A 328 3.72 25.71 68.48
C ALA A 328 2.23 26.04 68.65
N LEU A 329 1.42 25.86 67.59
CA LEU A 329 -0.03 26.13 67.62
C LEU A 329 -0.87 24.97 68.19
N PHE A 330 -0.47 23.71 67.95
CA PHE A 330 -1.30 22.54 68.28
C PHE A 330 -0.68 21.60 69.33
N GLY A 331 0.46 21.97 69.92
CA GLY A 331 1.17 21.14 70.89
C GLY A 331 1.98 19.99 70.25
N ALA A 332 2.91 19.42 71.03
CA ALA A 332 3.79 18.36 70.55
C ALA A 332 3.01 17.05 70.29
N PRO A 333 3.14 16.41 69.12
CA PRO A 333 2.54 15.10 68.89
C PRO A 333 3.19 14.07 69.82
N LYS A 334 2.35 13.27 70.49
CA LYS A 334 2.75 12.17 71.37
C LYS A 334 3.69 11.23 70.59
N ARG A 335 4.95 11.11 71.04
CA ARG A 335 5.90 10.13 70.48
C ARG A 335 5.29 8.73 70.62
N PRO A 336 5.15 7.94 69.55
CA PRO A 336 4.89 6.53 69.70
C PRO A 336 6.12 5.89 70.34
N ALA A 337 5.95 5.47 71.60
CA ALA A 337 6.80 4.47 72.22
C ALA A 337 6.69 3.16 71.41
N HIS A 338 7.76 2.38 71.44
CA HIS A 338 8.02 1.16 70.64
C HIS A 338 8.78 1.43 69.34
N ALA A 339 10.08 1.73 69.51
CA ALA A 339 11.08 1.14 68.66
C ALA A 339 11.08 -0.38 68.93
N THR A 340 10.49 -1.14 68.02
CA THR A 340 10.71 -2.59 67.88
C THR A 340 11.40 -2.80 66.55
N GLU A 341 12.45 -3.61 66.58
CA GLU A 341 13.42 -3.88 65.51
C GLU A 341 12.78 -4.19 64.15
N PRO A 342 13.41 -3.78 63.03
CA PRO A 342 13.01 -4.22 61.71
C PRO A 342 13.48 -5.67 61.48
N LEU A 343 12.54 -6.61 61.58
CA LEU A 343 12.67 -7.93 60.99
C LEU A 343 12.95 -7.79 59.49
N VAL A 344 14.12 -8.31 59.09
CA VAL A 344 14.57 -8.48 57.71
C VAL A 344 13.59 -9.41 57.00
N GLY A 345 12.60 -8.81 56.33
CA GLY A 345 11.60 -9.49 55.53
C GLY A 345 11.92 -9.41 54.04
N ASP A 346 12.60 -10.45 53.56
CA ASP A 346 12.45 -11.07 52.24
C ASP A 346 12.49 -10.15 51.00
N ARG A 347 13.72 -9.80 50.61
CA ARG A 347 14.03 -9.20 49.31
C ARG A 347 14.15 -10.32 48.28
N ARG A 348 13.08 -10.57 47.51
CA ARG A 348 13.10 -11.42 46.31
C ARG A 348 14.19 -10.96 45.33
N GLU A 349 15.30 -11.66 45.30
CA GLU A 349 16.26 -11.63 44.21
C GLU A 349 15.81 -12.61 43.10
N PRO A 350 15.81 -12.22 41.81
CA PRO A 350 15.62 -13.17 40.73
C PRO A 350 16.92 -13.96 40.51
N HIS A 351 16.85 -15.25 40.82
CA HIS A 351 17.86 -16.27 40.53
C HIS A 351 18.41 -16.14 39.10
N SER A 352 19.72 -15.93 38.99
CA SER A 352 20.49 -16.12 37.77
C SER A 352 20.39 -17.59 37.33
N ALA A 353 19.83 -17.84 36.15
CA ALA A 353 19.79 -19.15 35.53
C ALA A 353 21.22 -19.66 35.30
N GLN A 354 21.63 -20.63 36.11
CA GLN A 354 22.87 -21.37 36.00
C GLN A 354 22.93 -22.10 34.65
N ALA A 355 24.03 -21.89 33.94
CA ALA A 355 24.40 -22.65 32.77
C ALA A 355 24.59 -24.13 33.15
N ARG A 356 23.91 -25.00 32.42
CA ARG A 356 23.93 -26.45 32.56
C ARG A 356 25.24 -26.99 31.96
N THR A 357 26.22 -27.35 32.80
CA THR A 357 27.35 -28.22 32.43
C THR A 357 27.37 -29.42 33.38
N LEU A 358 26.80 -30.54 32.93
CA LEU A 358 26.99 -31.84 33.57
C LEU A 358 28.36 -32.37 33.13
N GLY A 359 29.37 -32.16 33.98
CA GLY A 359 30.58 -32.96 34.01
C GLY A 359 30.71 -33.51 35.42
N SER A 360 30.45 -34.80 35.60
CA SER A 360 31.00 -35.67 36.67
C SER A 360 30.22 -36.99 36.69
N SER A 361 30.79 -38.02 36.07
CA SER A 361 30.45 -39.42 36.36
C SER A 361 31.75 -40.12 36.70
N THR A 362 31.95 -40.26 38.00
CA THR A 362 33.07 -40.87 38.70
C THR A 362 33.17 -42.37 38.39
N THR A 363 34.35 -42.78 37.94
CA THR A 363 34.85 -44.15 37.79
C THR A 363 34.96 -44.85 39.16
N PRO A 364 34.66 -46.16 39.27
CA PRO A 364 34.63 -46.86 40.54
C PRO A 364 36.01 -47.12 41.14
N LEU A 365 36.00 -47.12 42.47
CA LEU A 365 37.04 -47.42 43.44
C LEU A 365 37.89 -48.67 43.10
N THR A 366 39.19 -48.47 43.01
CA THR A 366 40.21 -49.52 43.22
C THR A 366 41.19 -49.00 44.27
N LYS A 367 41.10 -49.49 45.51
CA LYS A 367 42.30 -49.61 46.36
C LYS A 367 42.11 -50.64 47.47
N THR A 368 42.97 -51.63 47.35
CA THR A 368 43.25 -52.78 48.20
C THR A 368 43.86 -52.39 49.55
N ASP A 369 43.49 -53.18 50.55
CA ASP A 369 44.14 -53.50 51.84
C ASP A 369 45.52 -52.93 52.12
N ILE A 370 45.68 -52.29 53.30
CA ILE A 370 46.88 -52.39 54.16
C ILE A 370 46.45 -52.22 55.64
N HIS A 371 46.67 -53.30 56.41
CA HIS A 371 46.80 -53.48 57.87
C HIS A 371 45.66 -53.19 58.85
#